data_AF-A0A7S0Q2V6-F1
#
_entry.id   AF-A0A7S0Q2V6-F1
#
_cell.length_a   1.000
_cell.length_b   1.000
_cell.length_c   1.000
_cell.angle_alpha   90.00
_cell.angle_beta   90.00
_cell.angle_gamma   90.00
#
_symmetry.space_group_name_H-M   'P 1'
#
loop_
_entity.id
_entity.type
_entity.pdbx_description
1 polymer ?
#
loop_
_entity_poly.entity_id
_entity_poly.type
_entity_poly.pdbx_seq_one_letter_code
_entity_poly.pdbx_strand_id
1 'polypeptide(L)'
;TKEKGRGQDILYPSGAYRNGALGRLGDQKKTSINEAIGRPAHFSAFCYPWDAKRQVGLFRGRPNTHTLSRYVLPRMVNESTLDQPTARLLDIGLVWYMAKHDPLVNANRSLPPLARAETKNFEEHLQQKYLVSLDGHSYANRLIKLLATDSLVVKEETLALEFYYHMLKPFVHYLPFNFSARGPIMRSRVPLYHHFDVRTNLVEAIEYAKAHDSQMQAIAQRAQRLVHTHLCYAARRCYWRRLIERYAHKLTYRPSLLNRTGALL
;
A
#
# COMPACT_ATOMS: atom_id res chain seq x y z
N THR A 1 -3.95 21.09 -20.93
CA THR A 1 -2.92 20.06 -21.17
C THR A 1 -2.16 19.82 -19.88
N LYS A 2 -2.44 18.74 -19.15
CA LYS A 2 -1.65 18.38 -17.95
C LYS A 2 -0.37 17.69 -18.42
N GLU A 3 0.78 18.35 -18.30
CA GLU A 3 2.07 17.67 -18.40
C GLU A 3 2.16 16.62 -17.28
N LYS A 4 2.29 15.34 -17.63
CA LYS A 4 2.52 14.26 -16.66
C LYS A 4 3.73 14.62 -15.80
N GLY A 5 3.55 14.66 -14.47
CA GLY A 5 4.66 14.79 -13.52
C GLY A 5 4.92 16.20 -12.96
N ARG A 6 4.16 17.23 -13.35
CA ARG A 6 4.20 18.54 -12.70
C ARG A 6 2.94 18.75 -11.86
N GLY A 7 3.00 18.26 -10.62
CA GLY A 7 1.92 18.24 -9.63
C GLY A 7 1.29 19.60 -9.33
N GLN A 8 0.21 19.91 -10.05
CA GLN A 8 -0.71 21.00 -9.71
C GLN A 8 -1.96 20.48 -8.98
N ASP A 9 -2.11 19.16 -8.84
CA ASP A 9 -3.23 18.56 -8.15
C ASP A 9 -3.14 18.83 -6.63
N ILE A 10 -4.24 19.31 -6.08
CA ILE A 10 -4.39 19.54 -4.64
C ILE A 10 -4.73 18.19 -3.99
N LEU A 11 -3.85 17.69 -3.12
CA LEU A 11 -4.06 16.42 -2.42
C LEU A 11 -5.14 16.53 -1.34
N TYR A 12 -6.01 15.52 -1.27
CA TYR A 12 -7.10 15.44 -0.29
C TYR A 12 -7.31 14.01 0.23
N PRO A 13 -7.93 13.82 1.41
CA PRO A 13 -8.23 12.49 1.93
C PRO A 13 -9.26 11.77 1.03
N SER A 14 -8.86 10.64 0.45
CA SER A 14 -9.72 9.88 -0.47
C SER A 14 -11.05 9.42 0.15
N GLY A 15 -12.08 9.23 -0.69
CA GLY A 15 -13.38 8.71 -0.26
C GLY A 15 -13.32 7.30 0.35
N ALA A 16 -12.25 6.55 0.11
CA ALA A 16 -12.03 5.24 0.71
C ALA A 16 -11.82 5.27 2.24
N TYR A 17 -11.59 6.45 2.83
CA TYR A 17 -11.48 6.65 4.28
C TYR A 17 -12.81 6.98 4.98
N ARG A 18 -13.90 7.10 4.21
CA ARG A 18 -15.24 7.43 4.74
C ARG A 18 -15.81 6.33 5.63
N ASN A 19 -15.50 5.06 5.32
CA ASN A 19 -16.18 3.89 5.89
C ASN A 19 -15.44 3.19 7.04
N GLY A 20 -14.43 3.84 7.64
CA GLY A 20 -13.70 3.25 8.77
C GLY A 20 -14.56 2.98 10.02
N ALA A 21 -15.76 3.57 10.12
CA ALA A 21 -16.71 3.36 11.23
C ALA A 21 -18.09 2.83 10.80
N LEU A 22 -18.39 2.85 9.50
CA LEU A 22 -19.62 2.31 8.92
C LEU A 22 -19.19 1.37 7.81
N GLY A 23 -18.83 0.14 8.19
CA GLY A 23 -18.88 -0.98 7.26
C GLY A 23 -20.24 -0.94 6.57
N ARG A 24 -20.30 -1.32 5.29
CA ARG A 24 -21.59 -1.53 4.62
C ARG A 24 -22.43 -2.37 5.58
N LEU A 25 -23.55 -1.83 6.05
CA LEU A 25 -24.49 -2.43 7.01
C LEU A 25 -25.11 -3.77 6.53
N GLY A 26 -24.51 -4.45 5.54
CA GLY A 26 -24.94 -5.75 5.03
C GLY A 26 -23.80 -6.71 4.63
N ASP A 27 -22.51 -6.33 4.74
CA ASP A 27 -21.38 -7.23 4.40
C ASP A 27 -20.68 -7.72 5.69
N GLN A 28 -21.41 -8.46 6.53
CA GLN A 28 -20.89 -9.03 7.79
C GLN A 28 -19.79 -10.10 7.60
N LYS A 29 -19.39 -10.45 6.37
CA LYS A 29 -18.60 -11.68 6.11
C LYS A 29 -17.12 -11.50 5.76
N LYS A 30 -16.55 -10.30 5.71
CA LYS A 30 -15.11 -10.14 5.44
C LYS A 30 -14.48 -9.00 6.24
N THR A 31 -14.02 -9.31 7.45
CA THR A 31 -13.12 -8.44 8.19
C THR A 31 -11.86 -8.16 7.36
N SER A 32 -11.55 -6.90 7.13
CA SER A 32 -10.46 -6.47 6.24
C SER A 32 -9.60 -5.44 6.95
N ILE A 33 -8.34 -5.28 6.50
CA ILE A 33 -7.44 -4.21 6.96
C ILE A 33 -8.09 -2.81 6.93
N ASN A 34 -9.15 -2.62 6.14
CA ASN A 34 -9.96 -1.42 6.12
C ASN A 34 -10.56 -1.01 7.48
N GLU A 35 -10.68 -1.93 8.44
CA GLU A 35 -11.19 -1.64 9.78
C GLU A 35 -10.14 -1.02 10.71
N ALA A 36 -8.84 -1.10 10.39
CA ALA A 36 -7.75 -0.75 11.32
C ALA A 36 -7.82 0.70 11.84
N ILE A 37 -8.27 1.62 10.99
CA ILE A 37 -8.34 3.06 11.28
C ILE A 37 -9.53 3.43 12.19
N GLY A 38 -10.51 2.53 12.34
CA GLY A 38 -11.67 2.71 13.21
C GLY A 38 -11.58 1.98 14.55
N ARG A 39 -10.55 1.16 14.74
CA ARG A 39 -10.31 0.40 15.98
C ARG A 39 -9.45 1.22 16.95
N PRO A 40 -9.54 1.00 18.28
CA PRO A 40 -8.61 1.60 19.24
C PRO A 40 -7.16 1.21 18.94
N ALA A 41 -6.21 2.12 19.18
CA ALA A 41 -4.78 1.88 18.93
C ALA A 41 -4.26 0.58 19.58
N HIS A 42 -4.70 0.29 20.80
CA HIS A 42 -4.26 -0.88 21.53
C HIS A 42 -4.89 -2.20 21.06
N PHE A 43 -5.91 -2.19 20.19
CA PHE A 43 -6.60 -3.41 19.77
C PHE A 43 -5.64 -4.44 19.17
N SER A 44 -4.79 -4.02 18.22
CA SER A 44 -3.84 -4.92 17.56
C SER A 44 -2.78 -5.48 18.52
N ALA A 45 -2.28 -4.65 19.44
CA ALA A 45 -1.26 -5.06 20.41
C ALA A 45 -1.84 -5.97 21.50
N PHE A 46 -3.10 -5.75 21.90
CA PHE A 46 -3.81 -6.57 22.88
C PHE A 46 -4.14 -7.96 22.34
N CYS A 47 -4.72 -8.03 21.13
CA CYS A 47 -5.09 -9.33 20.53
C CYS A 47 -3.89 -10.10 19.97
N TYR A 48 -2.87 -9.40 19.48
CA TYR A 48 -1.69 -9.99 18.88
C TYR A 48 -0.42 -9.25 19.33
N PRO A 49 0.11 -9.54 20.52
CA PRO A 49 1.33 -8.92 21.04
C PRO A 49 2.50 -9.11 20.07
N TRP A 50 3.40 -8.13 19.99
CA TRP A 50 4.55 -8.14 19.07
C TRP A 50 5.33 -9.45 19.07
N ASP A 51 5.67 -9.99 20.24
CA ASP A 51 6.47 -11.21 20.37
C ASP A 51 5.75 -12.48 19.89
N ALA A 52 4.41 -12.46 19.85
CA ALA A 52 3.60 -13.56 19.34
C ALA A 52 3.39 -13.49 17.81
N LYS A 53 3.78 -12.38 17.17
CA LYS A 53 3.63 -12.22 15.72
C LYS A 53 4.71 -12.99 14.96
N ARG A 54 4.32 -13.57 13.82
CA ARG A 54 5.22 -14.29 12.91
C ARG A 54 6.16 -13.32 12.19
N GLN A 55 7.43 -13.71 12.06
CA GLN A 55 8.47 -12.93 11.36
C GLN A 55 8.45 -13.18 9.83
N VAL A 56 7.31 -12.89 9.19
CA VAL A 56 7.11 -13.09 7.75
C VAL A 56 6.59 -11.79 7.10
N GLY A 57 7.17 -11.43 5.95
CA GLY A 57 6.75 -10.32 5.09
C GLY A 57 5.48 -10.63 4.31
N LEU A 58 4.35 -10.09 4.74
CA LEU A 58 3.04 -10.36 4.13
C LEU A 58 2.62 -9.29 3.12
N PHE A 59 2.18 -9.74 1.94
CA PHE A 59 1.37 -8.94 1.01
C PHE A 59 0.25 -9.77 0.38
N ARG A 60 -0.95 -9.18 0.36
CA ARG A 60 -2.10 -9.67 -0.42
C ARG A 60 -2.74 -8.53 -1.18
N GLY A 61 -2.65 -8.54 -2.50
CA GLY A 61 -3.15 -7.43 -3.31
C GLY A 61 -3.67 -7.85 -4.67
N ARG A 62 -4.12 -6.86 -5.43
CA ARG A 62 -4.42 -7.02 -6.86
C ARG A 62 -3.26 -6.44 -7.68
N PRO A 63 -2.96 -7.01 -8.85
CA PRO A 63 -2.02 -6.40 -9.76
C PRO A 63 -2.55 -5.07 -10.27
N ASN A 64 -1.66 -4.22 -10.75
CA ASN A 64 -2.01 -3.02 -11.49
C ASN A 64 -1.00 -2.82 -12.61
N THR A 65 -1.39 -2.14 -13.69
CA THR A 65 -0.58 -2.00 -14.91
C THR A 65 0.60 -1.03 -14.77
N HIS A 66 0.73 -0.30 -13.66
CA HIS A 66 1.71 0.77 -13.50
C HIS A 66 2.87 0.39 -12.57
N THR A 67 2.71 -0.68 -11.79
CA THR A 67 3.68 -1.06 -10.76
C THR A 67 4.07 -2.53 -10.95
N LEU A 68 5.25 -2.75 -11.52
CA LEU A 68 5.79 -4.08 -11.77
C LEU A 68 6.10 -4.86 -10.48
N SER A 69 6.34 -4.19 -9.35
CA SER A 69 6.61 -4.84 -8.05
C SER A 69 5.51 -5.84 -7.67
N ARG A 70 4.25 -5.54 -7.99
CA ARG A 70 3.10 -6.42 -7.72
C ARG A 70 3.06 -7.69 -8.58
N TYR A 71 3.79 -7.73 -9.68
CA TYR A 71 3.93 -8.90 -10.54
C TYR A 71 5.24 -9.64 -10.28
N VAL A 72 6.33 -8.91 -10.03
CA VAL A 72 7.66 -9.50 -9.84
C VAL A 72 7.79 -10.12 -8.45
N LEU A 73 7.40 -9.43 -7.37
CA LEU A 73 7.62 -9.94 -6.02
C LEU A 73 6.90 -11.29 -5.75
N PRO A 74 5.64 -11.52 -6.17
CA PRO A 74 5.03 -12.85 -6.06
C PRO A 74 5.76 -13.93 -6.86
N ARG A 75 6.34 -13.60 -8.03
CA ARG A 75 7.13 -14.55 -8.83
C ARG A 75 8.43 -14.91 -8.14
N MET A 76 9.10 -13.92 -7.56
CA MET A 76 10.34 -14.14 -6.83
C MET A 76 10.16 -15.19 -5.72
N VAL A 77 9.01 -15.11 -5.02
CA VAL A 77 8.64 -16.06 -3.96
C VAL A 77 8.20 -17.43 -4.51
N ASN A 78 7.44 -17.46 -5.62
CA ASN A 78 6.82 -18.69 -6.12
C ASN A 78 7.68 -19.52 -7.10
N GLU A 79 8.58 -18.90 -7.86
CA GLU A 79 9.33 -19.54 -8.95
C GLU A 79 10.69 -20.11 -8.51
N SER A 80 10.91 -20.31 -7.20
CA SER A 80 12.18 -20.81 -6.63
C SER A 80 13.41 -19.98 -7.02
N THR A 81 13.23 -18.70 -7.42
CA THR A 81 14.36 -17.79 -7.67
C THR A 81 15.12 -17.46 -6.39
N LEU A 82 14.45 -17.60 -5.25
CA LEU A 82 15.03 -17.52 -3.93
C LEU A 82 15.27 -18.94 -3.42
N ASP A 83 16.34 -19.14 -2.66
CA ASP A 83 16.53 -20.37 -1.91
C ASP A 83 15.35 -20.58 -0.92
N GLN A 84 15.07 -21.84 -0.58
CA GLN A 84 13.93 -22.21 0.26
C GLN A 84 13.87 -21.45 1.60
N PRO A 85 14.98 -21.30 2.36
CA PRO A 85 15.02 -20.45 3.54
C PRO A 85 14.58 -19.00 3.27
N THR A 86 15.14 -18.37 2.23
CA THR A 86 14.81 -16.99 1.85
C THR A 86 13.36 -16.84 1.40
N ALA A 87 12.82 -17.81 0.65
CA ALA A 87 11.42 -17.81 0.22
C ALA A 87 10.45 -17.85 1.42
N ARG A 88 10.81 -18.52 2.53
CA ARG A 88 9.98 -18.58 3.76
C ARG A 88 9.92 -17.26 4.52
N LEU A 89 10.77 -16.28 4.22
CA LEU A 89 10.72 -14.95 4.80
C LEU A 89 9.54 -14.12 4.28
N LEU A 90 8.96 -14.50 3.13
CA LEU A 90 7.98 -13.72 2.41
C LEU A 90 6.72 -14.54 2.12
N ASP A 91 5.56 -13.97 2.41
CA ASP A 91 4.25 -14.47 2.00
C ASP A 91 3.57 -13.40 1.12
N ILE A 92 3.94 -13.37 -0.16
CA ILE A 92 3.53 -12.32 -1.10
C ILE A 92 2.70 -12.93 -2.23
N GLY A 93 1.47 -12.45 -2.41
CA GLY A 93 0.57 -13.04 -3.41
C GLY A 93 -0.54 -12.14 -3.92
N LEU A 94 -1.07 -12.51 -5.09
CA LEU A 94 -2.18 -11.81 -5.73
C LEU A 94 -3.51 -12.51 -5.44
N VAL A 95 -4.46 -11.80 -4.80
CA VAL A 95 -5.80 -12.33 -4.48
C VAL A 95 -6.74 -12.35 -5.68
N TRP A 96 -6.37 -11.67 -6.75
CA TRP A 96 -7.03 -11.69 -8.04
C TRP A 96 -5.97 -11.52 -9.13
N TYR A 97 -6.05 -12.33 -10.18
CA TYR A 97 -5.04 -12.36 -11.24
C TYR A 97 -5.66 -12.87 -12.54
N MET A 98 -5.22 -12.30 -13.66
CA MET A 98 -5.54 -12.78 -15.00
C MET A 98 -4.27 -12.74 -15.85
N ALA A 99 -3.82 -13.90 -16.34
CA ALA A 99 -2.58 -14.03 -17.11
C ALA A 99 -2.52 -13.08 -18.32
N LYS A 100 -3.66 -12.89 -19.01
CA LYS A 100 -3.77 -11.98 -20.16
C LYS A 100 -3.46 -10.50 -19.86
N HIS A 101 -3.55 -10.08 -18.59
CA HIS A 101 -3.23 -8.72 -18.16
C HIS A 101 -1.84 -8.61 -17.53
N ASP A 102 -1.08 -9.69 -17.50
CA ASP A 102 0.26 -9.68 -16.93
C ASP A 102 1.26 -9.20 -18.00
N PRO A 103 1.88 -8.02 -17.81
CA PRO A 103 2.78 -7.45 -18.80
C PRO A 103 4.02 -8.31 -19.00
N LEU A 104 4.44 -9.05 -17.97
CA LEU A 104 5.55 -9.96 -18.05
C LEU A 104 5.11 -11.15 -18.91
N VAL A 105 4.02 -11.87 -18.58
CA VAL A 105 3.57 -13.07 -19.36
C VAL A 105 3.29 -12.72 -20.82
N ASN A 106 2.75 -11.52 -21.06
CA ASN A 106 2.56 -11.02 -22.42
C ASN A 106 3.88 -10.80 -23.17
N ALA A 107 4.97 -10.46 -22.47
CA ALA A 107 6.31 -10.24 -23.03
C ALA A 107 7.12 -11.53 -23.27
N ASN A 108 6.96 -12.57 -22.44
CA ASN A 108 7.28 -13.93 -22.88
C ASN A 108 6.26 -14.96 -22.39
N ARG A 109 5.60 -15.59 -23.37
CA ARG A 109 4.49 -16.52 -23.18
C ARG A 109 4.91 -17.86 -22.57
N SER A 110 6.21 -18.17 -22.54
CA SER A 110 6.74 -19.36 -21.87
C SER A 110 6.83 -19.19 -20.35
N LEU A 111 6.71 -17.97 -19.82
CA LEU A 111 6.66 -17.81 -18.37
C LEU A 111 5.33 -18.35 -17.82
N PRO A 112 5.34 -19.25 -16.82
CA PRO A 112 4.13 -19.68 -16.16
C PRO A 112 3.32 -18.51 -15.58
N PRO A 113 1.98 -18.56 -15.68
CA PRO A 113 1.11 -17.62 -14.98
C PRO A 113 1.25 -17.77 -13.46
N LEU A 114 1.13 -16.65 -12.73
CA LEU A 114 1.06 -16.66 -11.27
C LEU A 114 -0.18 -17.41 -10.75
N ALA A 115 0.00 -18.19 -9.68
CA ALA A 115 -1.09 -18.75 -8.92
C ALA A 115 -1.83 -17.67 -8.13
N ARG A 116 -3.16 -17.80 -8.02
CA ARG A 116 -3.98 -16.91 -7.19
C ARG A 116 -3.79 -17.27 -5.72
N ALA A 117 -3.39 -16.29 -4.91
CA ALA A 117 -3.26 -16.45 -3.47
C ALA A 117 -4.60 -16.28 -2.74
N GLU A 118 -4.72 -16.89 -1.58
CA GLU A 118 -5.87 -16.72 -0.70
C GLU A 118 -5.98 -15.29 -0.17
N THR A 119 -7.21 -14.83 0.02
CA THR A 119 -7.45 -13.54 0.69
C THR A 119 -7.19 -13.70 2.17
N LYS A 120 -6.41 -12.79 2.75
CA LYS A 120 -6.18 -12.71 4.19
C LYS A 120 -7.16 -11.72 4.83
N ASN A 121 -7.81 -12.14 5.91
CA ASN A 121 -8.70 -11.30 6.70
C ASN A 121 -7.90 -10.31 7.57
N PHE A 122 -8.58 -9.46 8.35
CA PHE A 122 -7.91 -8.46 9.19
C PHE A 122 -6.97 -9.09 10.24
N GLU A 123 -7.44 -10.08 10.97
CA GLU A 123 -6.70 -10.76 12.04
C GLU A 123 -5.44 -11.45 11.53
N GLU A 124 -5.51 -12.10 10.37
CA GLU A 124 -4.36 -12.74 9.75
C GLU A 124 -3.24 -11.75 9.39
N HIS A 125 -3.58 -10.48 9.07
CA HIS A 125 -2.58 -9.43 8.91
C HIS A 125 -1.97 -9.04 10.26
N LEU A 126 -2.77 -8.97 11.33
CA LEU A 126 -2.29 -8.61 12.66
C LEU A 126 -1.33 -9.65 13.26
N GLN A 127 -1.39 -10.90 12.80
CA GLN A 127 -0.49 -11.98 13.20
C GLN A 127 0.92 -11.87 12.60
N GLN A 128 1.17 -10.96 11.67
CA GLN A 128 2.49 -10.80 11.02
C GLN A 128 3.23 -9.58 11.58
N LYS A 129 4.54 -9.73 11.80
CA LYS A 129 5.40 -8.60 12.16
C LYS A 129 5.60 -7.64 11.00
N TYR A 130 5.66 -8.14 9.77
CA TYR A 130 6.06 -7.33 8.61
C TYR A 130 4.94 -7.25 7.58
N LEU A 131 4.40 -6.05 7.38
CA LEU A 131 3.34 -5.77 6.40
C LEU A 131 3.93 -5.00 5.21
N VAL A 132 4.08 -5.67 4.08
CA VAL A 132 4.66 -5.08 2.87
C VAL A 132 3.63 -4.19 2.18
N SER A 133 4.01 -2.95 1.90
CA SER A 133 3.17 -1.97 1.20
C SER A 133 3.73 -1.67 -0.19
N LEU A 134 3.01 -2.13 -1.22
CA LEU A 134 3.31 -1.89 -2.63
C LEU A 134 2.35 -0.89 -3.24
N ASP A 135 2.86 -0.05 -4.14
CA ASP A 135 2.08 1.01 -4.76
C ASP A 135 1.02 0.54 -5.75
N GLY A 136 -0.03 1.36 -5.90
CA GLY A 136 -1.18 1.11 -6.74
C GLY A 136 -0.97 1.60 -8.17
N HIS A 137 -2.01 2.18 -8.77
CA HIS A 137 -1.85 3.02 -9.97
C HIS A 137 -1.09 4.33 -9.67
N SER A 138 -1.14 4.76 -8.40
CA SER A 138 -0.40 5.85 -7.81
C SER A 138 -0.05 5.37 -6.39
N TYR A 139 -0.38 6.12 -5.35
CA TYR A 139 -0.22 5.71 -3.96
C TYR A 139 -1.01 4.44 -3.60
N ALA A 140 -0.61 3.78 -2.51
CA ALA A 140 -1.34 2.67 -1.92
C ALA A 140 -2.34 3.14 -0.86
N ASN A 141 -3.65 3.10 -1.18
CA ASN A 141 -4.71 3.40 -0.20
C ASN A 141 -4.64 2.55 1.09
N ARG A 142 -4.02 1.37 1.00
CA ARG A 142 -3.86 0.48 2.14
C ARG A 142 -2.82 0.97 3.16
N LEU A 143 -1.91 1.88 2.77
CA LEU A 143 -0.75 2.23 3.59
C LEU A 143 -1.16 2.71 4.99
N ILE A 144 -2.01 3.73 5.09
CA ILE A 144 -2.51 4.24 6.39
C ILE A 144 -3.21 3.14 7.23
N LYS A 145 -3.84 2.15 6.59
CA LYS A 145 -4.49 1.04 7.28
C LYS A 145 -3.48 0.05 7.86
N LEU A 146 -2.38 -0.20 7.16
CA LEU A 146 -1.26 -0.99 7.68
C LEU A 146 -0.54 -0.22 8.80
N LEU A 147 -0.29 1.08 8.62
CA LEU A 147 0.34 1.93 9.63
C LEU A 147 -0.50 2.06 10.92
N ALA A 148 -1.82 1.80 10.85
CA ALA A 148 -2.70 1.82 12.02
C ALA A 148 -2.59 0.57 12.91
N THR A 149 -1.92 -0.49 12.43
CA THR A 149 -1.70 -1.72 13.21
C THR A 149 -0.43 -1.61 14.05
N ASP A 150 -0.17 -2.62 14.88
CA ASP A 150 1.08 -2.75 15.65
C ASP A 150 2.11 -3.64 14.92
N SER A 151 2.09 -3.64 13.58
CA SER A 151 3.04 -4.37 12.75
C SER A 151 3.97 -3.38 12.05
N LEU A 152 5.22 -3.78 11.80
CA LEU A 152 6.14 -2.97 11.01
C LEU A 152 5.66 -2.92 9.57
N VAL A 153 5.45 -1.71 9.05
CA VAL A 153 5.20 -1.51 7.64
C VAL A 153 6.53 -1.45 6.89
N VAL A 154 6.69 -2.32 5.90
CA VAL A 154 7.84 -2.36 4.98
C VAL A 154 7.36 -1.78 3.65
N LYS A 155 7.75 -0.54 3.35
CA LYS A 155 7.13 0.25 2.29
C LYS A 155 8.06 0.40 1.09
N GLU A 156 7.51 0.17 -0.10
CA GLU A 156 8.20 0.46 -1.37
C GLU A 156 8.43 1.97 -1.50
N GLU A 157 9.68 2.36 -1.78
CA GLU A 157 10.03 3.75 -2.07
C GLU A 157 9.45 4.16 -3.43
N THR A 158 8.83 5.34 -3.49
CA THR A 158 8.01 5.77 -4.60
C THR A 158 7.92 7.29 -4.66
N LEU A 159 7.70 7.81 -5.87
CA LEU A 159 7.38 9.22 -6.10
C LEU A 159 5.88 9.52 -5.94
N ALA A 160 5.04 8.50 -5.78
CA ALA A 160 3.62 8.70 -5.54
C ALA A 160 3.40 9.39 -4.17
N LEU A 161 2.45 10.31 -4.14
CA LEU A 161 2.13 11.08 -2.95
C LEU A 161 0.68 10.85 -2.53
N GLU A 162 0.46 10.91 -1.22
CA GLU A 162 -0.84 11.08 -0.62
C GLU A 162 -0.80 12.26 0.37
N PHE A 163 -1.96 12.81 0.73
CA PHE A 163 -2.07 14.04 1.52
C PHE A 163 -1.28 14.02 2.85
N TYR A 164 -1.01 12.84 3.44
CA TYR A 164 -0.29 12.70 4.70
C TYR A 164 1.17 12.23 4.55
N TYR A 165 1.66 11.94 3.35
CA TYR A 165 3.00 11.35 3.19
C TYR A 165 4.11 12.27 3.72
N HIS A 166 3.89 13.58 3.72
CA HIS A 166 4.80 14.57 4.32
C HIS A 166 5.01 14.38 5.84
N MET A 167 4.13 13.65 6.52
CA MET A 167 4.28 13.31 7.94
C MET A 167 5.06 12.00 8.16
N LEU A 168 5.15 11.16 7.13
CA LEU A 168 5.89 9.92 7.18
C LEU A 168 7.38 10.17 6.98
N LYS A 169 8.19 9.39 7.69
CA LYS A 169 9.65 9.47 7.62
C LYS A 169 10.19 8.03 7.62
N PRO A 170 11.07 7.68 6.66
CA PRO A 170 11.72 6.37 6.65
C PRO A 170 12.49 6.16 7.96
N PHE A 171 12.52 4.92 8.44
CA PHE A 171 13.12 4.50 9.72
C PHE A 171 12.52 5.15 10.99
N VAL A 172 11.47 5.97 10.87
CA VAL A 172 10.70 6.50 12.00
C VAL A 172 9.29 5.90 12.04
N HIS A 173 8.65 5.82 10.88
CA HIS A 173 7.26 5.36 10.74
C HIS A 173 7.11 4.11 9.85
N TYR A 174 8.14 3.74 9.12
CA TYR A 174 8.15 2.55 8.27
C TYR A 174 9.60 2.17 7.92
N LEU A 175 9.81 0.93 7.49
CA LEU A 175 11.09 0.48 6.93
C LEU A 175 11.03 0.62 5.39
N PRO A 176 11.84 1.48 4.76
CA PRO A 176 11.86 1.60 3.31
C PRO A 176 12.53 0.38 2.65
N PHE A 177 12.04 0.00 1.47
CA PHE A 177 12.79 -0.84 0.54
C PHE A 177 12.64 -0.28 -0.88
N ASN A 178 13.65 -0.52 -1.70
CA ASN A 178 13.72 -0.11 -3.10
C ASN A 178 13.27 -1.25 -4.00
N PHE A 179 12.58 -0.89 -5.07
CA PHE A 179 12.27 -1.78 -6.18
C PHE A 179 12.53 -1.03 -7.49
N SER A 180 13.22 -1.68 -8.41
CA SER A 180 13.40 -1.20 -9.77
C SER A 180 13.32 -2.37 -10.73
N ALA A 181 12.65 -2.20 -11.85
CA ALA A 181 12.68 -3.14 -12.95
C ALA A 181 12.96 -2.34 -14.22
N ARG A 182 14.16 -2.50 -14.79
CA ARG A 182 14.57 -1.83 -16.02
C ARG A 182 14.56 -2.82 -17.16
N GLY A 183 13.65 -2.65 -18.11
CA GLY A 183 13.64 -3.47 -19.33
C GLY A 183 13.46 -2.64 -20.58
N PRO A 184 13.46 -3.29 -21.77
CA PRO A 184 13.30 -2.60 -23.02
C PRO A 184 11.99 -1.82 -23.00
N ILE A 185 12.03 -0.59 -23.51
CA ILE A 185 10.87 0.27 -23.68
C ILE A 185 9.76 -0.57 -24.35
N MET A 186 8.53 -0.42 -23.86
CA MET A 186 7.27 -1.09 -24.25
C MET A 186 6.85 -0.87 -25.73
N ARG A 187 7.83 -0.74 -26.64
CA ARG A 187 7.72 -0.48 -28.08
C ARG A 187 8.48 -1.49 -28.95
N SER A 188 9.29 -2.40 -28.38
CA SER A 188 10.07 -3.35 -29.18
C SER A 188 9.43 -4.75 -29.23
N ARG A 189 9.21 -5.27 -30.44
CA ARG A 189 8.58 -6.57 -30.75
C ARG A 189 9.58 -7.74 -30.66
N VAL A 190 10.22 -7.94 -29.50
CA VAL A 190 11.13 -9.09 -29.30
C VAL A 190 10.81 -9.76 -27.95
N PRO A 191 10.80 -11.10 -27.83
CA PRO A 191 10.30 -11.81 -26.63
C PRO A 191 11.35 -11.81 -25.52
N LEU A 192 11.06 -11.19 -24.37
CA LEU A 192 12.10 -10.79 -23.42
C LEU A 192 11.64 -10.88 -21.95
N TYR A 193 11.81 -12.05 -21.34
CA TYR A 193 11.92 -12.13 -19.86
C TYR A 193 13.36 -12.03 -19.36
N HIS A 194 14.36 -12.28 -20.21
CA HIS A 194 15.77 -12.16 -19.84
C HIS A 194 16.32 -10.72 -19.83
N HIS A 195 15.48 -9.68 -19.98
CA HIS A 195 15.96 -8.30 -20.15
C HIS A 195 15.31 -7.27 -19.22
N PHE A 196 14.52 -7.67 -18.21
CA PHE A 196 14.25 -6.77 -17.09
C PHE A 196 15.33 -6.96 -16.02
N ASP A 197 16.24 -6.00 -15.87
CA ASP A 197 17.12 -5.88 -14.70
C ASP A 197 16.24 -5.49 -13.51
N VAL A 198 15.79 -6.51 -12.78
CA VAL A 198 15.01 -6.37 -11.56
C VAL A 198 15.97 -6.29 -10.39
N ARG A 199 15.88 -5.20 -9.62
CA ARG A 199 16.61 -4.99 -8.39
C ARG A 199 15.63 -4.65 -7.28
N THR A 200 15.74 -5.38 -6.17
CA THR A 200 14.98 -5.11 -4.96
C THR A 200 15.83 -5.49 -3.77
N ASN A 201 15.70 -4.76 -2.67
CA ASN A 201 16.34 -5.11 -1.39
C ASN A 201 15.30 -5.54 -0.33
N LEU A 202 14.15 -6.06 -0.77
CA LEU A 202 13.07 -6.44 0.14
C LEU A 202 13.48 -7.56 1.11
N VAL A 203 14.21 -8.57 0.64
CA VAL A 203 14.68 -9.69 1.48
C VAL A 203 15.63 -9.17 2.55
N GLU A 204 16.58 -8.35 2.15
CA GLU A 204 17.57 -7.71 3.03
C GLU A 204 16.89 -6.79 4.04
N ALA A 205 15.83 -6.09 3.65
CA ALA A 205 15.02 -5.29 4.58
C ALA A 205 14.33 -6.17 5.63
N ILE A 206 13.79 -7.34 5.24
CA ILE A 206 13.17 -8.28 6.19
C ILE A 206 14.22 -8.89 7.13
N GLU A 207 15.38 -9.31 6.61
CA GLU A 207 16.49 -9.81 7.44
C GLU A 207 17.00 -8.75 8.42
N TYR A 208 17.18 -7.51 7.95
CA TYR A 208 17.52 -6.38 8.81
C TYR A 208 16.47 -6.17 9.91
N ALA A 209 15.19 -6.26 9.57
CA ALA A 209 14.10 -6.12 10.53
C ALA A 209 14.11 -7.23 11.60
N LYS A 210 14.47 -8.47 11.24
CA LYS A 210 14.61 -9.58 12.18
C LYS A 210 15.78 -9.38 13.14
N ALA A 211 16.92 -8.91 12.62
CA ALA A 211 18.11 -8.63 13.42
C ALA A 211 17.95 -7.44 14.39
N HIS A 212 16.99 -6.54 14.13
CA HIS A 212 16.76 -5.31 14.91
C HIS A 212 15.35 -5.26 15.50
N ASP A 213 14.88 -6.36 16.07
CA ASP A 213 13.46 -6.58 16.41
C ASP A 213 12.85 -5.49 17.33
N SER A 214 13.54 -5.10 18.40
CA SER A 214 13.07 -4.07 19.33
C SER A 214 12.99 -2.68 18.68
N GLN A 215 13.94 -2.35 17.80
CA GLN A 215 13.92 -1.12 17.02
C GLN A 215 12.74 -1.13 16.05
N MET A 216 12.46 -2.26 15.40
CA MET A 216 11.33 -2.40 14.47
C MET A 216 9.98 -2.28 15.18
N GLN A 217 9.85 -2.86 16.38
CA GLN A 217 8.67 -2.66 17.22
C GLN A 217 8.44 -1.18 17.52
N ALA A 218 9.49 -0.45 17.91
CA ALA A 218 9.38 0.98 18.20
C ALA A 218 8.96 1.79 16.95
N ILE A 219 9.41 1.40 15.74
CA ILE A 219 8.95 2.03 14.49
C ILE A 219 7.46 1.75 14.25
N ALA A 220 7.01 0.51 14.42
CA ALA A 220 5.60 0.13 14.29
C ALA A 220 4.71 0.94 15.25
N GLN A 221 5.10 1.05 16.52
CA GLN A 221 4.36 1.81 17.53
C GLN A 221 4.30 3.32 17.23
N ARG A 222 5.38 3.91 16.71
CA ARG A 222 5.38 5.32 16.27
C ARG A 222 4.43 5.53 15.10
N ALA A 223 4.43 4.63 14.13
CA ALA A 223 3.51 4.65 12.98
C ALA A 223 2.05 4.57 13.44
N GLN A 224 1.75 3.61 14.29
CA GLN A 224 0.43 3.44 14.89
C GLN A 224 -0.03 4.71 15.60
N ARG A 225 0.82 5.25 16.47
CA ARG A 225 0.52 6.49 17.20
C ARG A 225 0.23 7.63 16.23
N LEU A 226 1.04 7.83 15.19
CA LEU A 226 0.81 8.86 14.18
C LEU A 226 -0.59 8.71 13.54
N VAL A 227 -0.98 7.50 13.16
CA VAL A 227 -2.28 7.27 12.52
C VAL A 227 -3.43 7.58 13.48
N HIS A 228 -3.37 7.08 14.72
CA HIS A 228 -4.45 7.23 15.68
C HIS A 228 -4.57 8.65 16.28
N THR A 229 -3.51 9.46 16.21
CA THR A 229 -3.51 10.82 16.75
C THR A 229 -3.66 11.90 15.67
N HIS A 230 -2.95 11.77 14.55
CA HIS A 230 -2.85 12.83 13.53
C HIS A 230 -3.53 12.48 12.21
N LEU A 231 -3.83 11.20 11.98
CA LEU A 231 -4.55 10.76 10.79
C LEU A 231 -5.89 10.12 11.12
N CYS A 232 -6.41 10.24 12.34
CA CYS A 232 -7.69 9.67 12.74
C CYS A 232 -8.86 10.31 11.98
N TYR A 233 -10.08 9.79 12.20
CA TYR A 233 -11.27 10.30 11.51
C TYR A 233 -11.49 11.80 11.71
N ALA A 234 -11.34 12.29 12.96
CA ALA A 234 -11.47 13.70 13.28
C ALA A 234 -10.40 14.55 12.56
N ALA A 235 -9.14 14.11 12.55
CA ALA A 235 -8.05 14.82 11.88
C ALA A 235 -8.27 14.92 10.35
N ARG A 236 -8.72 13.83 9.71
CA ARG A 236 -9.06 13.85 8.26
C ARG A 236 -10.22 14.78 7.94
N ARG A 237 -11.26 14.84 8.79
CA ARG A 237 -12.36 15.80 8.63
C ARG A 237 -11.87 17.24 8.79
N CYS A 238 -10.98 17.49 9.75
CA CYS A 238 -10.36 18.79 9.94
C CYS A 238 -9.53 19.20 8.72
N TYR A 239 -8.74 18.27 8.15
CA TYR A 239 -8.01 18.51 6.91
C TYR A 239 -8.96 18.95 5.77
N TRP A 240 -10.05 18.20 5.55
CA TRP A 240 -11.05 18.54 4.55
C TRP A 240 -11.64 19.94 4.74
N ARG A 241 -12.07 20.26 5.97
CA ARG A 241 -12.61 21.59 6.30
C ARG A 241 -11.61 22.69 5.97
N ARG A 242 -10.38 22.60 6.50
CA ARG A 242 -9.34 23.61 6.29
C ARG A 242 -8.96 23.75 4.82
N LEU A 243 -8.93 22.63 4.10
CA LEU A 243 -8.64 22.64 2.66
C LEU A 243 -9.69 23.44 1.90
N ILE A 244 -10.97 23.13 2.11
CA ILE A 244 -12.09 23.80 1.41
C ILE A 244 -12.16 25.29 1.78
N GLU A 245 -12.04 25.63 3.06
CA GLU A 245 -12.03 27.03 3.53
C GLU A 245 -10.89 27.83 2.87
N ARG A 246 -9.66 27.29 2.89
CA ARG A 246 -8.50 27.96 2.27
C ARG A 246 -8.62 28.05 0.75
N TYR A 247 -9.15 27.02 0.10
CA TYR A 247 -9.37 27.03 -1.35
C TYR A 247 -10.44 28.08 -1.73
N ALA A 248 -11.53 28.19 -0.97
CA ALA A 248 -12.57 29.17 -1.20
C ALA A 248 -12.04 30.61 -1.18
N HIS A 249 -11.11 30.93 -0.27
CA HIS A 249 -10.45 32.24 -0.22
C HIS A 249 -9.53 32.54 -1.41
N LYS A 250 -9.19 31.55 -2.24
CA LYS A 250 -8.40 31.73 -3.47
C LYS A 250 -9.25 31.93 -4.71
N LEU A 251 -10.58 31.80 -4.62
CA LEU A 251 -11.47 32.05 -5.74
C LEU A 251 -11.51 33.55 -6.04
N THR A 252 -11.26 33.91 -7.30
CA THR A 252 -11.40 35.28 -7.81
C THR A 252 -12.82 35.60 -8.30
N TYR A 253 -13.76 34.67 -8.07
CA TYR A 253 -15.16 34.78 -8.48
C TYR A 253 -16.07 34.22 -7.39
N ARG A 254 -17.34 34.63 -7.41
CA ARG A 254 -18.39 34.07 -6.54
C ARG A 254 -19.08 32.91 -7.24
N PRO A 255 -19.04 31.67 -6.70
CA PRO A 255 -19.78 30.56 -7.28
C PRO A 255 -21.28 30.86 -7.33
N SER A 256 -21.92 30.58 -8.46
CA SER A 256 -23.37 30.73 -8.67
C SER A 256 -23.96 29.42 -9.20
N LEU A 257 -25.03 28.94 -8.56
CA LEU A 257 -25.78 27.77 -9.02
C LEU A 257 -26.57 28.07 -10.30
N LEU A 258 -26.98 29.32 -10.51
CA LEU A 258 -27.70 29.76 -11.71
C LEU A 258 -26.85 29.57 -12.98
N ASN A 259 -25.52 29.62 -12.84
CA ASN A 259 -24.58 29.48 -13.96
C ASN A 259 -24.11 28.02 -14.17
N ARG A 260 -24.72 27.04 -13.49
CA ARG A 260 -24.39 25.61 -13.62
C ARG A 260 -25.60 24.82 -14.07
N THR A 261 -25.74 24.65 -15.38
CA THR A 261 -26.69 23.71 -15.99
C THR A 261 -26.50 22.31 -15.40
N GLY A 262 -27.54 21.77 -14.74
CA GLY A 262 -27.54 20.44 -14.12
C GLY A 262 -27.16 20.37 -12.63
N ALA A 263 -26.91 21.50 -11.95
CA ALA A 263 -26.61 21.53 -10.51
C ALA A 263 -27.85 21.62 -9.59
N LEU A 264 -29.03 21.82 -10.17
CA LEU A 264 -30.32 21.72 -9.49
C LEU A 264 -30.88 20.31 -9.78
N LEU A 265 -30.50 19.34 -8.97
CA LEU A 265 -31.11 18.01 -8.88
C LEU A 265 -31.45 17.75 -7.42
#